data_AF-A0A957PGU7-F1
#
_entry.id   AF-A0A957PGU7-F1
#
_cell.length_a   1.000
_cell.length_b   1.000
_cell.length_c   1.000
_cell.angle_alpha   90.00
_cell.angle_beta   90.00
_cell.angle_gamma   90.00
#
_symmetry.space_group_name_H-M   'P 1'
#
loop_
_entity.id
_entity.type
_entity.pdbx_description
1 polymer ?
#
loop_
_entity_poly.entity_id
_entity_poly.type
_entity_poly.pdbx_seq_one_letter_code
_entity_poly.pdbx_strand_id
1 'polypeptide(L)'
;LRAAAQEEIDESRESILSADLLEAQLSNLWKNLMGRFRRAADALNPFLPLDHEVDARRQIRAAYQHLLQTAEGLGVARQPHATPVEYNQPLSHSLANRLIHANAGRSNDKREGSGERPSTNNIDENLTVITERYYLARYSHVPPSAEDVQAVQQAWAQIQQQLHAENDAEDGKET
;
A
#
# COMPACT_ATOMS: atom_id res chain seq x y z
N LEU A 1 -31.74 6.04 -52.31
CA LEU A 1 -30.51 6.86 -52.27
C LEU A 1 -30.20 7.20 -50.81
N ARG A 2 -29.05 6.70 -50.29
CA ARG A 2 -28.35 6.96 -49.00
C ARG A 2 -29.13 6.68 -47.69
N ALA A 3 -28.74 5.82 -46.73
CA ALA A 3 -27.47 5.37 -46.13
C ALA A 3 -26.79 6.34 -45.13
N ALA A 4 -26.67 5.84 -43.87
CA ALA A 4 -25.85 6.25 -42.72
C ALA A 4 -26.23 7.57 -42.01
N ALA A 5 -26.24 7.69 -40.68
CA ALA A 5 -25.52 6.92 -39.67
C ALA A 5 -26.36 6.75 -38.39
N GLN A 6 -26.29 5.55 -37.79
CA GLN A 6 -26.48 5.38 -36.35
C GLN A 6 -25.57 6.39 -35.64
N GLU A 7 -26.16 7.30 -34.86
CA GLU A 7 -25.44 7.99 -33.79
C GLU A 7 -24.93 6.91 -32.83
N GLU A 8 -23.63 6.64 -32.89
CA GLU A 8 -22.87 6.07 -31.78
C GLU A 8 -23.16 6.93 -30.55
N ILE A 9 -23.99 6.40 -29.67
CA ILE A 9 -24.06 6.85 -28.29
C ILE A 9 -22.72 6.43 -27.69
N ASP A 10 -21.73 7.31 -27.81
CA ASP A 10 -20.52 7.25 -27.02
C ASP A 10 -20.95 7.45 -25.56
N GLU A 11 -21.12 6.34 -24.84
CA GLU A 11 -21.27 6.34 -23.40
C GLU A 11 -19.94 6.81 -22.80
N SER A 12 -19.66 8.11 -22.91
CA SER A 12 -18.54 8.75 -22.23
C SER A 12 -18.82 8.62 -20.73
N ARG A 13 -18.18 7.61 -20.11
CA ARG A 13 -18.18 7.41 -18.67
C ARG A 13 -17.36 8.53 -18.06
N GLU A 14 -17.99 9.65 -17.77
CA GLU A 14 -17.38 10.70 -16.95
C GLU A 14 -17.05 10.08 -15.59
N SER A 15 -15.78 9.79 -15.39
CA SER A 15 -15.26 9.25 -14.15
C SER A 15 -15.43 10.31 -13.05
N ILE A 16 -16.39 10.10 -12.15
CA ILE A 16 -16.63 10.94 -10.95
C ILE A 16 -15.57 10.63 -9.87
N LEU A 17 -14.33 10.37 -10.28
CA LEU A 17 -13.17 10.21 -9.39
C LEU A 17 -12.38 11.50 -9.41
N SER A 18 -12.92 12.56 -8.78
CA SER A 18 -12.14 13.77 -8.55
C SER A 18 -11.04 13.50 -7.52
N ALA A 19 -9.78 13.53 -7.93
CA ALA A 19 -8.60 13.33 -7.07
C ALA A 19 -8.65 14.22 -5.81
N ASP A 20 -9.13 15.46 -5.95
CA ASP A 20 -9.33 16.41 -4.85
C ASP A 20 -10.32 15.91 -3.79
N LEU A 21 -11.36 15.17 -4.18
CA LEU A 21 -12.36 14.64 -3.26
C LEU A 21 -11.78 13.46 -2.46
N LEU A 22 -10.96 12.61 -3.10
CA LEU A 22 -10.30 11.49 -2.44
C LEU A 22 -9.20 11.97 -1.47
N GLU A 23 -8.42 12.98 -1.83
CA GLU A 23 -7.44 13.60 -0.93
C GLU A 23 -8.11 14.29 0.27
N ALA A 24 -9.23 14.99 0.03
CA ALA A 24 -10.03 15.56 1.09
C ALA A 24 -10.64 14.47 2.01
N GLN A 25 -11.04 13.33 1.47
CA GLN A 25 -11.54 12.20 2.26
C GLN A 25 -10.43 11.48 3.05
N LEU A 26 -9.25 11.29 2.45
CA LEU A 26 -8.06 10.68 3.08
C LEU A 26 -7.49 11.54 4.20
N SER A 27 -7.37 12.85 3.99
CA SER A 27 -6.86 13.79 5.00
C SER A 27 -7.81 13.90 6.21
N ASN A 28 -9.12 13.82 5.99
CA ASN A 28 -10.11 13.79 7.06
C ASN A 28 -10.11 12.47 7.83
N LEU A 29 -9.87 11.35 7.14
CA LEU A 29 -9.62 10.06 7.79
C LEU A 29 -8.34 10.09 8.64
N TRP A 30 -7.25 10.66 8.13
CA TRP A 30 -5.99 10.82 8.86
C TRP A 30 -6.11 11.73 10.09
N LYS A 31 -6.81 12.87 9.98
CA LYS A 31 -7.07 13.78 11.10
C LYS A 31 -7.93 13.13 12.18
N ASN A 32 -8.95 12.37 11.79
CA ASN A 32 -9.83 11.67 12.73
C ASN A 32 -9.13 10.49 13.40
N LEU A 33 -8.28 9.79 12.66
CA LEU A 33 -7.46 8.70 13.17
C LEU A 33 -6.44 9.22 14.20
N MET A 34 -5.68 10.26 13.85
CA MET A 34 -4.75 10.94 14.75
C MET A 34 -5.43 11.57 15.98
N GLY A 35 -6.63 12.12 15.81
CA GLY A 35 -7.44 12.68 16.91
C GLY A 35 -7.99 11.62 17.87
N ARG A 36 -8.35 10.43 17.36
CA ARG A 36 -8.75 9.28 18.19
C ARG A 36 -7.58 8.70 18.98
N PHE A 37 -6.38 8.69 18.40
CA PHE A 37 -5.17 8.29 19.12
C PHE A 37 -4.83 9.22 20.29
N ARG A 38 -5.04 10.54 20.16
CA ARG A 38 -4.85 11.48 21.28
C ARG A 38 -5.93 11.39 22.36
N ARG A 39 -7.22 11.25 22.00
CA ARG A 39 -8.30 11.19 23.00
C ARG A 39 -8.41 9.84 23.71
N ALA A 40 -8.04 8.73 23.05
CA ALA A 40 -8.01 7.42 23.69
C ALA A 40 -6.88 7.28 24.72
N ALA A 41 -5.76 7.97 24.52
CA ALA A 41 -4.64 8.02 25.46
C ALA A 41 -5.00 8.76 26.77
N ASP A 42 -5.90 9.74 26.71
CA ASP A 42 -6.23 10.60 27.85
C ASP A 42 -7.39 10.06 28.71
N ALA A 43 -8.20 9.14 28.17
CA ALA A 43 -9.46 8.71 28.79
C ALA A 43 -9.42 7.31 29.45
N LEU A 44 -8.30 6.58 29.42
CA LEU A 44 -8.27 5.15 29.75
C LEU A 44 -7.34 4.68 30.88
N ASN A 45 -6.75 5.56 31.71
CA ASN A 45 -5.80 5.08 32.73
C ASN A 45 -6.22 5.25 34.21
N PRO A 46 -7.06 4.33 34.73
CA PRO A 46 -7.06 3.91 36.13
C PRO A 46 -6.21 2.65 36.42
N PHE A 47 -5.53 2.06 35.43
CA PHE A 47 -4.61 0.92 35.65
C PHE A 47 -3.24 1.16 35.01
N LEU A 48 -2.20 0.58 35.61
CA LEU A 48 -0.77 0.80 35.37
C LEU A 48 -0.34 0.51 33.90
N PRO A 49 0.52 1.35 33.26
CA PRO A 49 0.79 1.27 31.82
C PRO A 49 1.74 0.11 31.49
N LEU A 50 1.18 -0.99 31.00
CA LEU A 50 1.86 -2.01 30.19
C LEU A 50 1.87 -1.60 28.70
N ASP A 51 1.55 -0.34 28.41
CA ASP A 51 0.91 0.13 27.17
C ASP A 51 1.78 0.00 25.92
N HIS A 52 3.09 0.28 26.01
CA HIS A 52 3.93 0.35 24.81
C HIS A 52 4.09 -0.99 24.07
N GLU A 53 4.08 -2.13 24.77
CA GLU A 53 4.22 -3.46 24.13
C GLU A 53 2.94 -3.90 23.40
N VAL A 54 1.78 -3.66 24.03
CA VAL A 54 0.47 -3.97 23.45
C VAL A 54 0.21 -3.04 22.26
N ASP A 55 0.63 -1.79 22.37
CA ASP A 55 0.51 -0.80 21.31
C ASP A 55 1.41 -1.15 20.12
N ALA A 56 2.65 -1.59 20.34
CA ALA A 56 3.56 -2.01 19.27
C ALA A 56 2.99 -3.18 18.46
N ARG A 57 2.50 -4.23 19.13
CA ARG A 57 1.84 -5.36 18.44
C ARG A 57 0.61 -4.94 17.65
N ARG A 58 -0.21 -4.03 18.18
CA ARG A 58 -1.39 -3.50 17.49
C ARG A 58 -0.99 -2.72 16.24
N GLN A 59 0.02 -1.87 16.33
CA GLN A 59 0.52 -1.07 15.20
C GLN A 59 1.05 -1.95 14.07
N ILE A 60 1.86 -2.97 14.39
CA ILE A 60 2.38 -3.90 13.38
C ILE A 60 1.25 -4.69 12.72
N ARG A 61 0.25 -5.14 13.49
CA ARG A 61 -0.93 -5.84 12.91
C ARG A 61 -1.74 -4.94 11.99
N ALA A 62 -1.94 -3.68 12.37
CA ALA A 62 -2.66 -2.73 11.53
C ALA A 62 -1.93 -2.49 10.21
N ALA A 63 -0.60 -2.32 10.23
CA ALA A 63 0.18 -2.17 9.00
C ALA A 63 0.06 -3.39 8.09
N TYR A 64 0.16 -4.61 8.63
CA TYR A 64 -0.03 -5.83 7.84
C TYR A 64 -1.47 -5.98 7.31
N GLN A 65 -2.48 -5.58 8.07
CA GLN A 65 -3.87 -5.59 7.60
C GLN A 65 -4.09 -4.61 6.45
N HIS A 66 -3.48 -3.42 6.50
CA HIS A 66 -3.50 -2.48 5.39
C HIS A 66 -2.82 -3.05 4.14
N LEU A 67 -1.66 -3.70 4.30
CA LEU A 67 -1.01 -4.42 3.21
C LEU A 67 -1.95 -5.44 2.54
N LEU A 68 -2.66 -6.23 3.34
CA LEU A 68 -3.63 -7.22 2.82
C LEU A 68 -4.80 -6.57 2.09
N GLN A 69 -5.35 -5.46 2.62
CA GLN A 69 -6.44 -4.72 1.98
C GLN A 69 -5.99 -4.12 0.64
N THR A 70 -4.79 -3.55 0.60
CA THR A 70 -4.21 -3.06 -0.65
C THR A 70 -4.05 -4.20 -1.64
N ALA A 71 -3.46 -5.33 -1.23
CA ALA A 71 -3.28 -6.49 -2.09
C ALA A 71 -4.60 -7.08 -2.62
N GLU A 72 -5.66 -7.06 -1.82
CA GLU A 72 -7.01 -7.44 -2.24
C GLU A 72 -7.54 -6.49 -3.34
N GLY A 73 -7.36 -5.18 -3.17
CA GLY A 73 -7.67 -4.19 -4.22
C GLY A 73 -6.85 -4.37 -5.51
N LEU A 74 -5.68 -5.00 -5.43
CA LEU A 74 -4.85 -5.39 -6.57
C LEU A 74 -5.29 -6.72 -7.21
N GLY A 75 -6.27 -7.41 -6.64
CA GLY A 75 -6.75 -8.72 -7.10
C GLY A 75 -5.90 -9.91 -6.64
N VAL A 76 -4.96 -9.70 -5.71
CA VAL A 76 -4.00 -10.71 -5.23
C VAL A 76 -4.32 -11.08 -3.79
N ALA A 77 -5.55 -11.48 -3.50
CA ALA A 77 -5.96 -11.80 -2.14
C ALA A 77 -5.19 -13.00 -1.55
N ARG A 78 -4.88 -12.95 -0.24
CA ARG A 78 -4.24 -14.07 0.46
C ARG A 78 -5.21 -15.24 0.61
N GLN A 79 -4.76 -16.43 0.23
CA GLN A 79 -5.53 -17.66 0.41
C GLN A 79 -5.70 -18.00 1.91
N PRO A 80 -6.82 -18.60 2.34
CA PRO A 80 -7.09 -18.87 3.76
C PRO A 80 -6.03 -19.73 4.46
N HIS A 81 -5.40 -20.65 3.73
CA HIS A 81 -4.40 -21.60 4.26
C HIS A 81 -2.96 -21.12 4.07
N ALA A 82 -2.71 -20.10 3.24
CA ALA A 82 -1.36 -19.61 3.00
C ALA A 82 -0.86 -18.89 4.26
N THR A 83 0.37 -19.15 4.70
CA THR A 83 1.00 -18.40 5.80
C THR A 83 1.38 -16.99 5.34
N PRO A 84 1.64 -16.04 6.27
CA PRO A 84 2.11 -14.70 5.90
C PRO A 84 3.39 -14.72 5.05
N VAL A 85 4.32 -15.64 5.36
CA VAL A 85 5.61 -15.78 4.66
C VAL A 85 5.42 -16.35 3.27
N GLU A 86 4.62 -17.41 3.11
CA GLU A 86 4.32 -17.99 1.79
C GLU A 86 3.62 -17.01 0.86
N TYR A 87 2.76 -16.15 1.41
CA TYR A 87 2.03 -15.14 0.66
C TYR A 87 2.93 -13.98 0.17
N ASN A 88 4.13 -13.82 0.74
CA ASN A 88 5.02 -12.71 0.39
C ASN A 88 5.47 -12.77 -1.08
N GLN A 89 5.84 -13.96 -1.57
CA GLN A 89 6.29 -14.17 -2.96
C GLN A 89 5.26 -13.78 -4.04
N PRO A 90 4.00 -14.29 -4.02
CA PRO A 90 3.02 -13.90 -5.01
C PRO A 90 2.65 -12.41 -4.92
N LEU A 91 2.70 -11.82 -3.72
CA LEU A 91 2.43 -10.40 -3.51
C LEU A 91 3.55 -9.52 -4.12
N SER A 92 4.80 -9.83 -3.79
CA SER A 92 6.00 -9.22 -4.36
C SER A 92 5.95 -9.25 -5.90
N HIS A 93 5.73 -10.43 -6.48
CA HIS A 93 5.69 -10.60 -7.92
C HIS A 93 4.63 -9.72 -8.58
N SER A 94 3.45 -9.62 -7.97
CA SER A 94 2.35 -8.82 -8.51
C SER A 94 2.63 -7.32 -8.41
N LEU A 95 3.21 -6.85 -7.31
CA LEU A 95 3.62 -5.45 -7.12
C LEU A 95 4.76 -5.08 -8.08
N ALA A 96 5.75 -5.96 -8.24
CA ALA A 96 6.86 -5.79 -9.17
C ALA A 96 6.37 -5.71 -10.62
N ASN A 97 5.49 -6.62 -11.05
CA ASN A 97 4.91 -6.60 -12.40
C ASN A 97 4.21 -5.27 -12.67
N ARG A 98 3.42 -4.80 -11.71
CA ARG A 98 2.73 -3.51 -11.82
C ARG A 98 3.71 -2.35 -12.02
N LEU A 99 4.75 -2.25 -11.19
CA LEU A 99 5.77 -1.20 -11.36
C LEU A 99 6.54 -1.30 -12.68
N ILE A 100 6.79 -2.51 -13.18
CA ILE A 100 7.43 -2.70 -14.50
C ILE A 100 6.52 -2.19 -15.61
N HIS A 101 5.22 -2.52 -15.57
CA HIS A 101 4.25 -2.07 -16.56
C HIS A 101 4.05 -0.55 -16.53
N ALA A 102 4.03 0.07 -15.35
CA ALA A 102 3.95 1.52 -15.21
C ALA A 102 5.17 2.24 -15.83
N ASN A 103 6.38 1.71 -15.60
CA ASN A 103 7.61 2.32 -16.12
C ASN A 103 7.82 2.08 -17.62
N ALA A 104 7.34 0.96 -18.17
CA ALA A 104 7.48 0.65 -19.60
C ALA A 104 6.79 1.69 -20.50
N GLY A 105 5.74 2.36 -20.01
CA GLY A 105 5.10 3.47 -20.71
C GLY A 105 5.89 4.78 -20.70
N ARG A 106 6.96 4.90 -19.90
CA ARG A 106 7.74 6.13 -19.69
C ARG A 106 9.04 6.14 -20.51
N SER A 107 9.58 4.97 -20.85
CA SER A 107 10.86 4.81 -21.56
C SER A 107 10.68 4.66 -23.07
N ASN A 108 10.37 5.76 -23.77
CA ASN A 108 10.58 5.85 -25.23
C ASN A 108 11.63 6.89 -25.64
N ASP A 109 12.28 7.57 -24.69
CA ASP A 109 13.37 8.51 -24.98
C ASP A 109 14.67 8.10 -24.26
N LYS A 110 15.69 7.88 -25.09
CA LYS A 110 17.13 7.80 -24.79
C LYS A 110 17.70 6.69 -23.88
N ARG A 111 18.35 5.77 -24.61
CA ARG A 111 19.75 5.32 -24.47
C ARG A 111 20.08 4.19 -23.51
N GLU A 112 20.60 3.15 -24.16
CA GLU A 112 21.54 2.11 -23.73
C GLU A 112 22.40 2.49 -22.52
N GLY A 113 22.24 1.71 -21.46
CA GLY A 113 23.15 1.63 -20.32
C GLY A 113 22.79 0.39 -19.49
N SER A 114 23.71 -0.57 -19.43
CA SER A 114 23.74 -1.76 -18.55
C SER A 114 23.00 -1.52 -17.22
N GLY A 115 21.91 -2.22 -16.90
CA GLY A 115 21.83 -3.67 -16.76
C GLY A 115 21.51 -4.10 -15.32
N GLU A 116 21.27 -3.17 -14.38
CA GLU A 116 20.58 -3.45 -13.12
C GLU A 116 19.07 -3.29 -13.34
N ARG A 117 18.27 -4.35 -13.19
CA ARG A 117 16.80 -4.23 -13.28
C ARG A 117 16.31 -3.26 -12.21
N PRO A 118 15.47 -2.25 -12.54
CA PRO A 118 15.08 -1.23 -11.58
C PRO A 118 14.18 -1.81 -10.47
N SER A 119 14.53 -1.48 -9.23
CA SER A 119 13.68 -1.30 -8.05
C SER A 119 12.84 -2.45 -7.46
N THR A 120 12.77 -3.65 -8.06
CA THR A 120 11.99 -4.76 -7.48
C THR A 120 12.58 -5.26 -6.15
N ASN A 121 13.92 -5.23 -6.02
CA ASN A 121 14.61 -5.66 -4.79
C ASN A 121 14.15 -4.89 -3.54
N ASN A 122 13.76 -3.61 -3.69
CA ASN A 122 13.33 -2.78 -2.57
C ASN A 122 11.91 -3.13 -2.08
N ILE A 123 11.01 -3.52 -2.99
CA ILE A 123 9.68 -4.04 -2.60
C ILE A 123 9.84 -5.33 -1.80
N ASP A 124 10.66 -6.25 -2.30
CA ASP A 124 10.86 -7.57 -1.69
C ASP A 124 11.41 -7.44 -0.27
N GLU A 125 12.39 -6.55 -0.10
CA GLU A 125 12.97 -6.20 1.20
C GLU A 125 11.92 -5.62 2.14
N ASN A 126 11.16 -4.61 1.70
CA ASN A 126 10.14 -3.97 2.52
C ASN A 126 9.01 -4.92 2.92
N LEU A 127 8.53 -5.77 2.01
CA LEU A 127 7.51 -6.77 2.33
C LEU A 127 8.04 -7.82 3.30
N THR A 128 9.33 -8.19 3.18
CA THR A 128 10.00 -9.09 4.11
C THR A 128 10.03 -8.49 5.51
N VAL A 129 10.44 -7.23 5.66
CA VAL A 129 10.43 -6.51 6.94
C VAL A 129 9.04 -6.52 7.58
N ILE A 130 8.00 -6.14 6.83
CA ILE A 130 6.63 -6.10 7.35
C ILE A 130 6.16 -7.50 7.78
N THR A 131 6.40 -8.51 6.95
CA THR A 131 5.94 -9.88 7.17
C THR A 131 6.63 -10.55 8.35
N GLU A 132 7.96 -10.39 8.47
CA GLU A 132 8.74 -10.94 9.56
C GLU A 132 8.35 -10.31 10.91
N ARG A 133 8.25 -8.98 10.96
CA ARG A 133 7.85 -8.29 12.21
C ARG A 133 6.41 -8.62 12.60
N TYR A 134 5.52 -8.79 11.62
CA TYR A 134 4.17 -9.31 11.89
C TYR A 134 4.20 -10.74 12.45
N TYR A 135 5.01 -11.62 11.85
CA TYR A 135 5.17 -12.99 12.33
C TYR A 135 5.66 -13.01 13.79
N LEU A 136 6.70 -12.24 14.11
CA LEU A 136 7.22 -12.10 15.46
C LEU A 136 6.16 -11.51 16.42
N ALA A 137 5.49 -10.42 16.04
CA ALA A 137 4.46 -9.79 16.88
C ALA A 137 3.25 -10.69 17.17
N ARG A 138 3.01 -11.71 16.33
CA ARG A 138 1.90 -12.65 16.47
C ARG A 138 2.28 -13.94 17.18
N TYR A 139 3.44 -14.51 16.85
CA TYR A 139 3.81 -15.87 17.27
C TYR A 139 4.96 -15.88 18.27
N SER A 140 5.67 -14.77 18.48
CA SER A 140 6.73 -14.67 19.49
C SER A 140 6.21 -14.20 20.84
N HIS A 141 6.81 -14.73 21.89
CA HIS A 141 6.61 -14.27 23.26
C HIS A 141 7.33 -12.94 23.55
N VAL A 142 8.41 -12.67 22.82
CA VAL A 142 9.18 -11.42 22.94
C VAL A 142 8.33 -10.27 22.37
N PRO A 143 8.11 -9.18 23.13
CA PRO A 143 7.39 -8.03 22.61
C PRO A 143 8.20 -7.32 21.52
N PRO A 144 7.56 -6.83 20.45
CA PRO A 144 8.22 -6.00 19.45
C PRO A 144 8.64 -4.66 20.07
N SER A 145 9.82 -4.20 19.69
CA SER A 145 10.40 -2.92 20.11
C SER A 145 9.77 -1.75 19.35
N ALA A 146 10.02 -0.52 19.82
CA ALA A 146 9.62 0.68 19.09
C ALA A 146 10.34 0.80 17.74
N GLU A 147 11.57 0.29 17.64
CA GLU A 147 12.34 0.23 16.40
C GLU A 147 11.68 -0.71 15.38
N ASP A 148 11.16 -1.86 15.83
CA ASP A 148 10.42 -2.78 14.95
C ASP A 148 9.18 -2.11 14.34
N VAL A 149 8.48 -1.30 15.12
CA VAL A 149 7.31 -0.55 14.65
C VAL A 149 7.73 0.49 13.62
N GLN A 150 8.81 1.25 13.89
CA GLN A 150 9.32 2.25 12.94
C GLN A 150 9.77 1.61 11.63
N ALA A 151 10.46 0.47 11.69
CA ALA A 151 10.89 -0.27 10.50
C ALA A 151 9.69 -0.69 9.63
N VAL A 152 8.63 -1.23 10.25
CA VAL A 152 7.38 -1.61 9.55
C VAL A 152 6.70 -0.39 8.93
N GLN A 153 6.62 0.73 9.65
CA GLN A 153 6.01 1.96 9.15
C GLN A 153 6.80 2.54 7.96
N GLN A 154 8.12 2.56 8.05
CA GLN A 154 8.99 3.04 6.96
C GLN A 154 8.89 2.15 5.73
N ALA A 155 8.96 0.83 5.91
CA ALA A 155 8.81 -0.13 4.82
C ALA A 155 7.46 0.02 4.10
N TRP A 156 6.38 0.19 4.88
CA TRP A 156 5.05 0.41 4.31
C TRP A 156 4.96 1.74 3.57
N ALA A 157 5.50 2.82 4.13
CA ALA A 157 5.52 4.13 3.48
C ALA A 157 6.28 4.11 2.14
N GLN A 158 7.39 3.37 2.06
CA GLN A 158 8.15 3.21 0.82
C GLN A 158 7.36 2.47 -0.26
N ILE A 159 6.65 1.39 0.09
CA ILE A 159 5.76 0.67 -0.84
C ILE A 159 4.66 1.61 -1.34
N GLN A 160 4.03 2.37 -0.45
CA GLN A 160 2.98 3.32 -0.84
C GLN A 160 3.50 4.41 -1.78
N GLN A 161 4.68 4.98 -1.51
CA GLN A 161 5.28 6.00 -2.38
C GLN A 161 5.54 5.46 -3.79
N GLN A 162 6.01 4.22 -3.91
CA GLN A 162 6.25 3.59 -5.22
C GLN A 162 4.94 3.34 -5.98
N LEU A 163 3.87 2.94 -5.28
CA LEU A 163 2.54 2.74 -5.87
C LEU A 163 1.85 4.07 -6.23
N HIS A 164 2.07 5.15 -5.49
CA HIS A 164 1.51 6.46 -5.83
C HIS A 164 2.23 7.11 -7.03
N ALA A 165 3.55 6.96 -7.13
CA ALA A 165 4.31 7.45 -8.26
C ALA A 165 3.88 6.83 -9.61
N GLU A 166 3.21 5.68 -9.57
CA GLU A 166 2.53 5.06 -10.72
C GLU A 166 1.26 5.81 -11.10
N ASN A 167 0.33 6.04 -10.16
CA ASN A 167 -0.96 6.68 -10.45
C ASN A 167 -0.79 8.09 -11.05
N ASP A 168 0.14 8.88 -10.50
CA ASP A 168 0.40 10.25 -10.98
C ASP A 168 1.01 10.27 -12.41
N ALA A 169 1.59 9.14 -12.86
CA ALA A 169 2.16 9.02 -14.20
C ALA A 169 1.11 8.70 -15.27
N GLU A 170 -0.04 8.14 -14.89
CA GLU A 170 -1.13 7.81 -15.81
C GLU A 170 -1.98 9.04 -16.14
N ASP A 171 -2.32 9.88 -15.14
CA ASP A 171 -3.09 11.12 -15.33
C ASP A 171 -2.38 12.16 -16.21
N GLY A 172 -1.04 12.16 -16.22
CA GLY A 172 -0.23 13.09 -17.02
C GLY A 172 -0.18 12.80 -18.53
N LYS A 173 -0.82 11.73 -19.02
CA LYS A 173 -0.79 11.33 -20.44
C LYS A 173 -2.04 11.69 -21.24
N GLU A 174 -3.07 12.28 -20.62
CA GLU A 174 -4.34 12.60 -21.29
C GLU A 174 -4.46 14.05 -21.79
N THR A 175 -3.36 14.82 -21.91
CA THR A 175 -3.38 16.20 -22.46
C THR A 175 -2.72 16.33 -23.82
#